data_AF-A0A937YEG3-F1
#
_entry.id   AF-A0A937YEG3-F1
#
_cell.length_a   1.000
_cell.length_b   1.000
_cell.length_c   1.000
_cell.angle_alpha   90.00
_cell.angle_beta   90.00
_cell.angle_gamma   90.00
#
_symmetry.space_group_name_H-M   'P 1'
#
loop_
_entity.id
_entity.type
_entity.pdbx_description
1 polymer ?
#
loop_
_entity_poly.entity_id
_entity_poly.type
_entity_poly.pdbx_seq_one_letter_code
_entity_poly.pdbx_strand_id
1 'polypeptide(L)' 'MVLTAPSPKIRRSATKVALVVGSVLNLINQGAAILGPADISWVHVALNFFVPFCVSSYSAARN' A
#
# COMPACT_ATOMS: atom_id res chain seq x y z
N MET A 1 -1.86 -21.91 9.04
CA MET A 1 -2.23 -20.53 8.67
C MET A 1 -2.37 -19.75 9.97
N VAL A 2 -1.25 -19.32 10.57
CA VAL A 2 -1.27 -18.72 11.91
C VAL A 2 -1.60 -17.24 11.77
N LEU A 3 -2.78 -16.85 12.28
CA LEU A 3 -3.26 -15.48 12.43
C LEU A 3 -2.53 -14.77 13.58
N THR A 4 -1.20 -14.81 13.64
CA THR A 4 -0.47 -13.99 14.62
C THR A 4 -0.42 -12.57 14.09
N ALA A 5 -0.93 -11.62 14.87
CA ALA A 5 -0.81 -10.20 14.56
C ALA A 5 0.65 -9.88 14.21
N PRO A 6 0.94 -9.18 13.09
CA PRO A 6 2.30 -8.88 12.70
C PRO A 6 2.99 -8.14 13.83
N SER A 7 4.22 -8.57 14.16
CA SER A 7 4.99 -7.92 15.22
C SER A 7 5.05 -6.40 14.96
N PRO A 8 5.14 -5.56 16.01
CA PRO A 8 5.16 -4.10 15.83
C PRO A 8 6.23 -3.62 14.85
N LYS A 9 7.34 -4.36 14.75
CA LYS A 9 8.44 -4.14 13.79
C LYS A 9 8.00 -4.40 12.35
N ILE A 10 7.36 -5.55 12.10
CA ILE A 10 6.83 -5.93 10.77
C ILE A 10 5.82 -4.88 10.31
N ARG A 11 4.85 -4.51 11.17
CA ARG A 11 3.85 -3.49 10.84
C ARG A 11 4.49 -2.16 10.46
N ARG A 12 5.50 -1.69 11.20
CA ARG A 12 6.18 -0.43 10.91
C ARG A 12 6.93 -0.47 9.57
N SER A 13 7.57 -1.59 9.25
CA SER A 13 8.26 -1.76 7.96
C SER A 13 7.26 -1.83 6.80
N ALA A 14 6.17 -2.60 6.96
CA ALA A 14 5.14 -2.75 5.94
C ALA A 14 4.39 -1.44 5.68
N THR A 15 4.11 -0.63 6.70
CA THR A 15 3.53 0.70 6.52
C THR A 15 4.47 1.64 5.74
N LYS A 16 5.79 1.60 5.98
CA LYS A 16 6.73 2.41 5.20
C LYS A 16 6.73 2.01 3.72
N VAL A 17 6.77 0.71 3.43
CA VAL A 17 6.70 0.19 2.06
C VAL A 17 5.37 0.59 1.41
N ALA A 18 4.26 0.41 2.12
CA ALA A 18 2.93 0.79 1.66
C ALA A 18 2.82 2.27 1.30
N LEU A 19 3.38 3.16 2.13
CA LEU A 19 3.36 4.59 1.86
C LEU A 19 4.19 4.94 0.62
N VAL A 20 5.42 4.44 0.52
CA VAL A 20 6.31 4.75 -0.61
C VAL A 20 5.76 4.18 -1.92
N VAL A 21 5.46 2.88 -1.95
CA VAL A 21 4.98 2.19 -3.15
C VAL A 21 3.57 2.67 -3.51
N GLY A 22 2.70 2.85 -2.52
CA GLY A 22 1.33 3.32 -2.75
C GLY A 22 1.26 4.74 -3.28
N SER A 23 2.11 5.66 -2.82
CA SER A 23 2.21 7.00 -3.41
C SER A 23 2.67 6.97 -4.86
N VAL A 24 3.69 6.16 -5.17
CA VAL A 24 4.18 5.99 -6.55
C VAL A 24 3.10 5.38 -7.44
N LEU A 25 2.42 4.32 -6.99
CA LEU A 25 1.31 3.69 -7.72
C LEU A 25 0.14 4.65 -7.95
N ASN A 26 -0.18 5.51 -6.97
CA ASN A 26 -1.22 6.52 -7.16
C ASN A 26 -0.85 7.53 -8.25
N LEU A 27 0.40 7.98 -8.28
CA LEU A 27 0.88 8.93 -9.27
C LEU A 27 0.89 8.31 -10.69
N ILE A 28 1.26 7.04 -10.82
CA ILE A 28 1.28 6.34 -12.10
C ILE A 28 -0.14 5.99 -12.57
N ASN A 29 -0.99 5.44 -11.69
CA ASN A 29 -2.30 4.92 -12.06
C ASN A 29 -3.37 6.00 -12.21
N GLN A 30 -3.26 7.10 -11.45
CA GLN A 30 -4.26 8.16 -11.47
C GLN A 30 -3.66 9.56 -11.27
N GLY A 31 -2.40 9.77 -11.68
CA GLY A 31 -1.75 11.08 -11.64
C GLY A 31 -2.53 12.16 -12.39
N ALA A 32 -3.18 11.81 -13.50
CA ALA A 32 -4.05 12.71 -14.25
C ALA A 32 -5.34 13.11 -13.49
N ALA A 33 -5.87 12.25 -12.61
CA ALA A 33 -6.98 12.58 -11.72
C ALA A 33 -6.53 13.31 -10.45
N ILE A 34 -5.29 13.07 -10.00
CA ILE A 34 -4.71 13.77 -8.85
C ILE A 34 -4.31 15.21 -9.21
N LEU A 35 -3.78 15.43 -10.42
CA LEU A 35 -3.23 16.71 -10.87
C LEU A 35 -4.11 17.45 -11.88
N GLY A 36 -5.14 16.78 -12.41
CA GLY A 36 -6.04 17.31 -13.42
C GLY A 36 -7.50 17.32 -12.96
N PRO A 37 -8.44 17.65 -13.86
CA PRO A 37 -9.86 17.78 -13.52
C PRO A 37 -10.61 16.44 -13.47
N ALA A 38 -9.92 15.30 -13.62
CA ALA A 38 -10.56 13.99 -13.65
C ALA A 38 -10.91 13.49 -12.24
N ASP A 39 -11.99 12.73 -12.13
CA ASP A 39 -12.47 12.20 -10.85
C ASP A 39 -11.52 11.18 -10.24
N ILE A 40 -11.27 11.31 -8.94
CA ILE A 40 -10.39 10.42 -8.19
C ILE A 40 -11.15 9.14 -7.83
N SER A 41 -10.59 7.98 -8.19
CA SER A 41 -11.09 6.68 -7.75
C SER A 41 -10.53 6.35 -6.36
N TRP A 42 -11.31 6.61 -5.33
CA TRP A 42 -10.93 6.32 -3.94
C TRP A 42 -10.66 4.83 -3.68
N VAL A 43 -11.34 3.93 -4.41
CA VAL A 43 -11.07 2.49 -4.34
C VAL A 43 -9.68 2.18 -4.89
N HIS A 44 -9.28 2.77 -6.01
CA HIS A 44 -7.91 2.64 -6.53
C HIS A 44 -6.88 3.22 -5.58
N VAL A 45 -7.16 4.38 -4.96
CA VAL A 45 -6.27 4.96 -3.94
C VAL A 45 -6.06 3.95 -2.82
N ALA A 46 -7.14 3.42 -2.25
CA ALA A 46 -7.06 2.46 -1.14
C ALA A 46 -6.28 1.20 -1.53
N LEU A 47 -6.52 0.62 -2.72
CA LEU A 47 -5.82 -0.57 -3.20
C LEU A 47 -4.33 -0.33 -3.43
N ASN A 48 -3.94 0.86 -3.94
CA ASN A 48 -2.55 1.23 -4.14
C ASN A 48 -1.74 1.24 -2.83
N PHE A 49 -2.37 1.53 -1.67
CA PHE A 49 -1.71 1.43 -0.36
C PHE A 49 -1.90 0.06 0.31
N PHE A 50 -3.05 -0.57 0.13
CA PHE A 50 -3.39 -1.83 0.78
C PHE A 50 -2.57 -3.01 0.24
N VAL A 51 -2.42 -3.11 -1.09
CA VAL A 51 -1.68 -4.22 -1.72
C VAL A 51 -0.22 -4.26 -1.27
N PRO A 52 0.57 -3.17 -1.32
CA PRO A 52 1.97 -3.22 -0.89
C PRO A 52 2.11 -3.42 0.63
N PHE A 53 1.15 -2.97 1.44
CA PHE A 53 1.10 -3.30 2.87
C PHE A 53 0.95 -4.82 3.10
N CYS A 54 0.01 -5.46 2.40
CA CYS A 54 -0.23 -6.90 2.50
C CYS A 54 0.98 -7.70 2.01
N VAL A 55 1.55 -7.35 0.85
CA VAL A 55 2.72 -8.02 0.29
C VAL A 55 3.94 -7.88 1.20
N SER A 56 4.20 -6.68 1.75
CA SER A 56 5.31 -6.48 2.67
C SER A 56 5.10 -7.22 4.00
N SER A 57 3.88 -7.22 4.53
CA SER A 57 3.55 -7.99 5.76
C SER A 57 3.71 -9.49 5.55
N TYR A 58 3.28 -10.02 4.40
CA TYR A 58 3.44 -11.42 4.05
C TYR A 58 4.89 -11.83 3.85
N SER A 59 5.66 -11.02 3.10
CA SER A 59 7.09 -11.25 2.88
C SER A 59 7.85 -11.28 4.20
N ALA A 60 7.57 -10.35 5.10
CA ALA A 60 8.21 -10.28 6.42
C ALA A 60 7.75 -11.37 7.41
N ALA A 61 6.61 -12.01 7.17
CA ALA A 61 6.16 -13.14 7.98
C ALA A 61 6.72 -14.49 7.50
N ARG A 62 7.22 -14.54 6.26
CA ARG A 62 7.75 -15.75 5.60
C ARG A 62 9.29 -15.79 5.55
N ASN A 63 9.96 -14.70 5.92
CA ASN A 63 11.41 -14.54 5.96
C ASN A 63 11.88 -14.36 7.40
#